data_AF-A0A1B6GDN1-F1
#
_entry.id   AF-A0A1B6GDN1-F1
#
_cell.length_a   1.000
_cell.length_b   1.000
_cell.length_c   1.000
_cell.angle_alpha   90.00
_cell.angle_beta   90.00
_cell.angle_gamma   90.00
#
_symmetry.space_group_name_H-M   'P 1'
#
loop_
_entity.id
_entity.type
_entity.pdbx_description
1 polymer ?
#
loop_
_entity_poly.entity_id
_entity_poly.type
_entity_poly.pdbx_seq_one_letter_code
_entity_poly.pdbx_strand_id
1 'polypeptide(L)'
;MKRTLQISSTRRCINSNSLESLKIFLSLQSWEAVLECNNVDSAYNKFLMIITLALNTSCPLRKFRQRPNSSVNHVFDAEASHLRKQFLNALDAYTLSGQIEDRIRSFELKKMYDLKLRSLRKQACAAYIADSDNKSKAVWRVINGERKGKVEPAEIRHLEFEDVSLTEPVDI
;
A
#
# COMPACT_ATOMS: atom_id res chain seq x y z
N MET A 1 -0.51 -33.46 -8.92
CA MET A 1 -0.77 -32.59 -7.74
C MET A 1 0.53 -31.87 -7.35
N LYS A 2 0.64 -30.55 -7.56
CA LYS A 2 1.80 -29.77 -7.06
C LYS A 2 1.43 -29.17 -5.70
N ARG A 3 2.04 -29.65 -4.61
CA ARG A 3 1.95 -29.01 -3.28
C ARG A 3 2.76 -27.71 -3.33
N THR A 4 2.10 -26.56 -3.37
CA THR A 4 2.75 -25.27 -3.18
C THR A 4 3.17 -25.15 -1.71
N LEU A 5 4.47 -25.20 -1.44
CA LEU A 5 5.01 -24.95 -0.10
C LEU A 5 4.64 -23.53 0.30
N GLN A 6 3.87 -23.38 1.38
CA GLN A 6 3.61 -22.06 1.97
C GLN A 6 4.92 -21.53 2.55
N ILE A 7 5.56 -20.62 1.83
CA ILE A 7 6.73 -19.89 2.32
C ILE A 7 6.22 -18.91 3.39
N SER A 8 6.50 -19.21 4.66
CA SER A 8 6.30 -18.24 5.74
C SER A 8 7.56 -17.41 5.88
N SER A 9 7.41 -16.09 5.86
CA SER A 9 8.52 -15.16 6.14
C SER A 9 8.35 -14.64 7.56
N THR A 10 9.44 -14.63 8.32
CA THR A 10 9.51 -13.93 9.60
C THR A 10 10.02 -12.52 9.33
N ARG A 11 9.30 -11.49 9.77
CA ARG A 11 9.75 -10.10 9.70
C ARG A 11 9.29 -9.33 10.94
N ARG A 12 10.03 -8.28 11.30
CA ARG A 12 9.63 -7.38 12.40
C ARG A 12 8.39 -6.58 11.99
N CYS A 13 7.46 -6.41 12.92
CA CYS A 13 6.33 -5.52 12.74
C CYS A 13 6.78 -4.07 12.93
N ILE A 14 6.96 -3.34 11.83
CA ILE A 14 7.26 -1.92 11.84
C ILE A 14 6.01 -1.18 11.35
N ASN A 15 5.37 -0.48 12.27
CA ASN A 15 4.27 0.46 12.05
C ASN A 15 4.51 1.73 12.89
N SER A 16 3.70 2.78 12.69
CA SER A 16 3.87 4.07 13.39
C SER A 16 3.96 3.89 14.91
N ASN A 17 3.03 3.16 15.50
CA ASN A 17 2.96 2.96 16.95
C ASN A 17 4.17 2.18 17.51
N SER A 18 4.67 1.18 16.77
CA SER A 18 5.86 0.41 17.16
C SER A 18 7.15 1.23 17.08
N LEU A 19 7.24 2.16 16.11
CA LEU A 19 8.37 3.08 15.99
C LEU A 19 8.32 4.15 17.08
N GLU A 20 7.13 4.63 17.43
CA GLU A 20 6.94 5.57 18.53
C GLU A 20 7.29 4.91 19.88
N SER A 21 6.84 3.67 20.09
CA SER A 21 7.22 2.87 21.26
C SER A 21 8.73 2.63 21.33
N LEU A 22 9.37 2.36 20.18
CA LEU A 22 10.83 2.22 20.09
C LEU A 22 11.55 3.52 20.47
N LYS A 23 11.06 4.66 19.95
CA LYS A 23 11.62 5.98 20.24
C LYS A 23 11.54 6.32 21.72
N ILE A 24 10.38 6.09 22.34
CA ILE A 24 10.17 6.28 23.78
C ILE A 24 11.12 5.37 24.56
N PHE A 25 11.18 4.08 24.20
CA PHE A 25 12.05 3.11 24.89
C PHE A 25 13.53 3.52 24.83
N LEU A 26 14.03 3.94 23.67
CA LEU A 26 15.42 4.38 23.51
C LEU A 26 15.70 5.72 24.22
N SER A 27 14.72 6.61 24.29
CA SER A 27 14.87 7.88 25.03
C SER A 27 14.97 7.69 26.55
N LEU A 28 14.44 6.58 27.07
CA LEU A 28 14.47 6.23 28.49
C LEU A 28 15.74 5.46 28.91
N GLN A 29 16.53 4.95 27.96
CA GLN A 29 17.74 4.20 28.29
C GLN A 29 18.88 5.13 28.69
N SER A 30 19.54 4.83 29.81
CA SER A 30 20.82 5.45 30.16
C SER A 30 21.95 4.80 29.35
N TRP A 31 22.67 5.62 28.58
CA TRP A 31 23.81 5.15 27.77
C TRP A 31 25.10 5.02 28.59
N GLU A 32 25.05 5.34 29.89
CA GLU A 32 26.16 5.27 30.84
C GLU A 32 26.85 3.91 30.81
N ALA A 33 26.08 2.82 30.81
CA ALA A 33 26.62 1.45 30.78
C ALA A 33 27.47 1.15 29.52
N VAL A 34 27.25 1.87 28.42
CA VAL A 34 28.03 1.79 27.17
C VAL A 34 29.22 2.74 27.21
N LEU A 35 29.04 3.95 27.76
CA LEU A 35 30.06 5.00 27.83
C LEU A 35 31.14 4.73 28.90
N GLU A 36 30.80 4.05 30.00
CA GLU A 36 31.72 3.70 31.08
C GLU A 36 32.58 2.45 30.78
N CYS A 37 32.43 1.85 29.60
CA CYS A 37 33.19 0.68 29.22
C CYS A 37 34.60 1.04 28.75
N ASN A 38 35.61 0.46 29.42
CA ASN A 38 37.02 0.63 29.03
C ASN A 38 37.39 -0.13 27.75
N ASN A 39 36.59 -1.10 27.31
CA ASN A 39 36.84 -1.89 26.10
C ASN A 39 35.75 -1.65 25.04
N VAL A 40 36.18 -1.40 23.80
CA VAL A 40 35.32 -1.15 22.64
C VAL A 40 34.40 -2.34 22.36
N ASP A 41 34.91 -3.58 22.45
CA ASP A 41 34.11 -4.78 22.22
C ASP A 41 33.00 -4.92 23.27
N SER A 42 33.31 -4.63 24.53
CA SER A 42 32.34 -4.65 25.62
C SER A 42 31.28 -3.56 25.48
N ALA A 43 31.69 -2.35 25.06
CA ALA A 43 30.78 -1.24 24.78
C ALA A 43 29.82 -1.60 23.63
N TYR A 44 30.36 -2.14 22.53
CA TYR A 44 29.57 -2.57 21.37
C TYR A 44 28.57 -3.66 21.71
N ASN A 45 28.98 -4.69 22.45
CA ASN A 45 28.09 -5.78 22.85
C ASN A 45 26.95 -5.29 23.74
N LYS A 46 27.22 -4.37 24.69
CA LYS A 46 26.17 -3.76 25.52
C LYS A 46 25.22 -2.89 24.70
N PHE A 47 25.75 -2.07 23.79
CA PHE A 47 24.94 -1.30 22.86
C PHE A 47 24.02 -2.21 22.04
N LEU A 48 24.58 -3.26 21.43
CA LEU A 48 23.83 -4.20 20.62
C LEU A 48 22.76 -4.92 21.44
N MET A 49 23.05 -5.26 22.70
CA MET A 49 22.09 -5.88 23.61
C MET A 49 20.90 -4.94 23.88
N ILE A 50 21.16 -3.67 24.20
CA ILE A 50 20.12 -2.66 24.46
C ILE A 50 19.24 -2.45 23.23
N ILE A 51 19.86 -2.28 22.05
CA ILE A 51 19.12 -2.12 20.78
C ILE A 51 18.31 -3.37 20.44
N THR A 52 18.88 -4.56 20.62
CA THR A 52 18.18 -5.82 20.34
C THR A 52 17.00 -6.02 21.27
N LEU A 53 17.17 -5.69 22.55
CA LEU A 53 16.10 -5.71 23.55
C LEU A 53 14.98 -4.75 23.14
N ALA A 54 15.31 -3.49 22.88
CA ALA A 54 14.37 -2.45 22.45
C ALA A 54 13.58 -2.88 21.21
N LEU A 55 14.27 -3.43 20.20
CA LEU A 55 13.65 -3.93 18.98
C LEU A 55 12.74 -5.14 19.24
N ASN A 56 13.07 -6.02 20.19
CA ASN A 56 12.24 -7.18 20.51
C ASN A 56 10.99 -6.81 21.30
N THR A 57 11.06 -5.79 22.18
CA THR A 57 9.90 -5.26 22.91
C THR A 57 8.99 -4.43 22.01
N SER A 58 9.52 -3.47 21.26
CA SER A 58 8.69 -2.56 20.46
C SER A 58 8.29 -3.13 19.10
N CYS A 59 9.17 -3.91 18.47
CA CYS A 59 9.04 -4.40 17.08
C CYS A 59 9.21 -5.93 17.00
N PRO A 60 8.29 -6.71 17.62
CA PRO A 60 8.44 -8.16 17.71
C PRO A 60 8.44 -8.83 16.34
N LEU A 61 9.17 -9.95 16.25
CA LEU A 61 9.17 -10.81 15.07
C LEU A 61 7.83 -11.54 14.97
N ARG A 62 7.12 -11.34 13.87
CA ARG A 62 5.87 -12.07 13.59
C ARG A 62 6.02 -12.92 12.33
N LYS A 63 5.40 -14.09 12.35
CA LYS A 63 5.27 -14.96 11.18
C LYS A 63 4.19 -14.39 10.28
N PHE A 64 4.55 -14.09 9.04
CA PHE A 64 3.59 -13.68 8.03
C PHE A 64 3.33 -14.87 7.11
N ARG A 65 2.04 -15.13 6.88
CA ARG A 65 1.62 -16.02 5.80
C ARG A 65 1.63 -15.21 4.52
N GLN A 66 2.46 -15.62 3.56
CA GLN A 66 2.32 -15.17 2.18
C GLN A 66 0.91 -15.56 1.74
N ARG A 67 0.02 -14.58 1.55
CA ARG A 67 -1.25 -14.87 0.87
C ARG A 67 -0.86 -15.19 -0.57
N PRO A 68 -1.34 -16.31 -1.17
CA PRO A 68 -1.20 -16.46 -2.60
C PRO A 68 -1.87 -15.23 -3.21
N ASN A 69 -1.13 -14.46 -4.01
CA ASN A 69 -1.66 -13.31 -4.74
C ASN A 69 -2.82 -13.80 -5.61
N SER A 70 -4.03 -13.76 -5.07
CA SER A 70 -5.25 -14.26 -5.70
C SER A 70 -5.98 -13.17 -6.46
N SER A 71 -5.54 -11.92 -6.31
CA SER A 71 -5.92 -10.87 -7.25
C SER A 71 -5.27 -11.20 -8.57
N VAL A 72 -6.06 -11.17 -9.64
CA VAL A 72 -5.59 -11.01 -11.00
C VAL A 72 -4.75 -9.73 -10.99
N ASN A 73 -3.46 -9.86 -10.68
CA ASN A 73 -2.57 -8.73 -10.50
C ASN A 73 -2.58 -7.93 -11.80
N HIS A 74 -2.71 -6.61 -11.68
CA HIS A 74 -2.81 -5.70 -12.81
C HIS A 74 -1.78 -6.07 -13.88
N VAL A 75 -2.28 -6.53 -15.02
CA VAL A 75 -1.46 -6.79 -16.20
C VAL A 75 -1.01 -5.44 -16.71
N PHE A 76 0.24 -5.09 -16.40
CA PHE A 76 0.91 -3.95 -17.00
C PHE A 76 1.53 -4.39 -18.31
N ASP A 77 0.94 -3.90 -19.40
CA ASP A 77 1.45 -4.07 -20.75
C ASP A 77 2.44 -2.93 -21.08
N ALA A 78 3.40 -3.18 -21.97
CA ALA A 78 4.35 -2.17 -22.44
C ALA A 78 3.60 -1.02 -23.13
N GLU A 79 2.54 -1.34 -23.87
CA GLU A 79 1.68 -0.35 -24.53
C GLU A 79 0.92 0.52 -23.52
N ALA A 80 0.37 -0.08 -22.45
CA ALA A 80 -0.30 0.67 -21.40
C ALA A 80 0.67 1.61 -20.66
N SER A 81 1.92 1.18 -20.47
CA SER A 81 2.98 2.01 -19.89
C SER A 81 3.35 3.19 -20.79
N HIS A 82 3.38 2.96 -22.11
CA HIS A 82 3.59 4.02 -23.08
C HIS A 82 2.46 5.06 -23.07
N LEU A 83 1.20 4.60 -23.09
CA LEU A 83 0.02 5.48 -23.01
C LEU A 83 -0.01 6.27 -21.70
N ARG A 84 0.37 5.65 -20.58
CA ARG A 84 0.53 6.36 -19.30
C ARG A 84 1.53 7.49 -19.40
N LYS A 85 2.71 7.24 -20.01
CA LYS A 85 3.74 8.26 -20.18
C LYS A 85 3.25 9.42 -21.05
N GLN A 86 2.57 9.11 -22.16
CA GLN A 86 1.99 10.14 -23.03
C GLN A 86 0.94 10.99 -22.29
N PHE A 87 0.04 10.35 -21.55
CA PHE A 87 -0.95 11.04 -20.73
C PHE A 87 -0.31 11.97 -19.70
N LEU A 88 0.70 11.51 -18.96
CA LEU A 88 1.41 12.33 -17.97
C LEU A 88 2.09 13.53 -18.63
N ASN A 89 2.80 13.33 -19.74
CA ASN A 89 3.44 14.41 -20.45
C ASN A 89 2.43 15.48 -20.94
N ALA A 90 1.26 15.06 -21.42
CA ALA A 90 0.21 15.99 -21.85
C ALA A 90 -0.47 16.70 -20.67
N LEU A 91 -0.61 16.02 -19.52
CA LEU A 91 -1.11 16.61 -18.30
C LEU A 91 -0.15 17.66 -17.75
N ASP A 92 1.16 17.38 -17.78
CA ASP A 92 2.19 18.33 -17.37
C ASP A 92 2.19 19.55 -18.29
N ALA A 93 2.07 19.33 -19.61
CA ALA A 93 1.95 20.41 -20.59
C ALA A 93 0.73 21.31 -20.31
N TYR A 94 -0.45 20.73 -20.06
CA TYR A 94 -1.65 21.49 -19.68
C TYR A 94 -1.46 22.25 -18.36
N THR A 95 -0.80 21.64 -17.38
CA THR A 95 -0.52 22.25 -16.08
C THR A 95 0.38 23.48 -16.21
N LEU A 96 1.32 23.44 -17.16
CA LEU A 96 2.25 24.54 -17.45
C LEU A 96 1.64 25.63 -18.34
N SER A 97 0.86 25.25 -19.36
CA SER A 97 0.36 26.17 -20.39
C SER A 97 -1.01 26.77 -20.06
N GLY A 98 -1.87 26.03 -19.34
CA GLY A 98 -3.27 26.37 -19.08
C GLY A 98 -4.17 26.39 -20.33
N GLN A 99 -3.67 25.97 -21.49
CA GLN A 99 -4.38 26.08 -22.77
C GLN A 99 -5.46 25.00 -22.94
N ILE A 100 -6.52 25.32 -23.70
CA ILE A 100 -7.65 24.42 -23.92
C ILE A 100 -7.26 23.24 -24.82
N GLU A 101 -6.37 23.46 -25.79
CA GLU A 101 -5.86 22.45 -26.70
C GLU A 101 -5.12 21.34 -25.94
N ASP A 102 -4.28 21.73 -24.97
CA ASP A 102 -3.54 20.79 -24.12
C ASP A 102 -4.48 20.04 -23.16
N ARG A 103 -5.57 20.69 -22.71
CA ARG A 103 -6.63 20.02 -21.95
C ARG A 103 -7.33 18.94 -22.76
N ILE A 104 -7.71 19.23 -24.01
CA ILE A 104 -8.37 18.26 -24.89
C ILE A 104 -7.43 17.07 -25.13
N ARG A 105 -6.16 17.36 -25.46
CA ARG A 105 -5.15 16.33 -25.70
C ARG A 105 -4.91 15.44 -24.48
N SER A 106 -4.79 16.01 -23.29
CA SER A 106 -4.61 15.23 -22.05
C SER A 106 -5.85 14.37 -21.74
N PHE A 107 -7.06 14.87 -21.99
CA PHE A 107 -8.30 14.12 -21.82
C PHE A 107 -8.40 12.92 -22.78
N GLU A 108 -8.06 13.10 -24.05
CA GLU A 108 -8.06 12.03 -25.05
C GLU A 108 -7.06 10.93 -24.70
N LEU A 109 -5.84 11.31 -24.32
CA LEU A 109 -4.80 10.35 -23.92
C LEU A 109 -5.18 9.60 -22.63
N LYS A 110 -5.81 10.29 -21.67
CA LYS A 110 -6.38 9.64 -20.48
C LYS A 110 -7.42 8.61 -20.85
N LYS A 111 -8.36 8.97 -21.73
CA LYS A 111 -9.42 8.07 -22.21
C LYS A 111 -8.83 6.83 -22.88
N MET A 112 -7.83 7.00 -23.74
CA MET A 112 -7.14 5.87 -24.39
C MET A 112 -6.47 4.94 -23.37
N TYR A 113 -5.78 5.51 -22.39
CA TYR A 113 -5.15 4.76 -21.30
C TYR A 113 -6.18 3.97 -20.47
N ASP A 114 -7.27 4.61 -20.07
CA ASP A 114 -8.34 3.98 -19.27
C ASP A 114 -9.02 2.83 -20.04
N LEU A 115 -9.26 3.02 -21.34
CA LEU A 115 -9.80 1.97 -22.21
C LEU A 115 -8.84 0.79 -22.33
N LYS A 116 -7.53 1.04 -22.50
CA LYS A 116 -6.51 -0.01 -22.56
C LYS A 116 -6.45 -0.79 -21.24
N LEU A 117 -6.45 -0.11 -20.09
CA LEU A 117 -6.50 -0.77 -18.78
C LEU A 117 -7.75 -1.65 -18.61
N ARG A 118 -8.91 -1.15 -19.04
CA ARG A 118 -10.16 -1.92 -19.01
C ARG A 118 -10.07 -3.18 -19.88
N SER A 119 -9.47 -3.07 -21.05
CA SER A 119 -9.24 -4.22 -21.95
C SER A 119 -8.30 -5.26 -21.32
N LEU A 120 -7.16 -4.82 -20.78
CA LEU A 120 -6.19 -5.71 -20.13
C LEU A 120 -6.79 -6.44 -18.93
N ARG A 121 -7.59 -5.77 -18.10
CA ARG A 121 -8.31 -6.41 -17.00
C ARG A 121 -9.27 -7.49 -17.50
N LYS A 122 -10.04 -7.22 -18.56
CA LYS A 122 -10.93 -8.22 -19.18
C LYS A 122 -10.17 -9.44 -19.69
N GLN A 123 -9.07 -9.22 -20.41
CA GLN A 123 -8.22 -10.28 -20.95
C GLN A 123 -7.60 -11.13 -19.83
N ALA A 124 -7.08 -10.48 -18.79
CA ALA A 124 -6.50 -11.15 -17.63
C ALA A 124 -7.53 -12.01 -16.88
N CYS A 125 -8.75 -11.49 -16.69
CA CYS A 125 -9.85 -12.25 -16.10
C CYS A 125 -10.25 -13.45 -16.98
N ALA A 126 -10.32 -13.27 -18.30
CA ALA A 126 -10.65 -14.34 -19.24
C ALA A 126 -9.59 -15.45 -19.21
N ALA A 127 -8.30 -15.10 -19.27
CA ALA A 127 -7.20 -16.04 -19.17
C ALA A 127 -7.22 -16.78 -17.82
N TYR A 128 -7.41 -16.06 -16.72
CA TYR A 128 -7.52 -16.65 -15.38
C TYR A 128 -8.65 -17.69 -15.26
N ILE A 129 -9.82 -17.42 -15.86
CA ILE A 129 -10.94 -18.36 -15.85
C ILE A 129 -10.64 -19.56 -16.76
N ALA A 130 -10.03 -19.34 -17.93
CA ALA A 130 -9.69 -20.38 -18.88
C ALA A 130 -8.65 -21.37 -18.32
N ASP A 131 -7.61 -20.86 -17.65
CA ASP A 131 -6.52 -21.66 -17.08
C ASP A 131 -6.89 -22.36 -15.76
N SER A 132 -8.08 -22.09 -15.21
CA SER A 132 -8.48 -22.62 -13.91
C SER A 132 -9.07 -24.04 -13.98
N ASP A 133 -8.57 -24.91 -13.11
CA ASP A 133 -9.12 -26.27 -12.94
C ASP A 133 -10.61 -26.25 -12.52
N ASN A 134 -11.03 -25.23 -11.75
CA ASN A 134 -12.41 -25.05 -11.31
C ASN A 134 -12.94 -23.68 -11.76
N LYS A 135 -13.59 -23.68 -12.93
CA LYS A 135 -14.13 -22.49 -13.60
C LYS A 135 -15.16 -21.77 -12.74
N SER A 136 -16.10 -22.48 -12.13
CA SER A 136 -17.15 -21.88 -11.28
C SER A 136 -16.55 -21.13 -10.09
N LYS A 137 -15.53 -21.70 -9.44
CA LYS A 137 -14.82 -21.05 -8.32
C LYS A 137 -13.92 -19.90 -8.79
N ALA A 138 -13.38 -19.96 -10.00
CA ALA A 138 -12.59 -18.88 -10.59
C ALA A 138 -13.47 -17.68 -10.95
N VAL A 139 -14.58 -17.91 -11.65
CA VAL A 139 -15.61 -16.89 -11.92
C VAL A 139 -16.08 -16.26 -10.62
N TRP A 140 -16.38 -17.07 -9.60
CA TRP A 140 -16.86 -16.53 -8.34
C TRP A 140 -15.83 -15.65 -7.63
N ARG A 141 -14.53 -16.00 -7.74
CA ARG A 141 -13.43 -15.18 -7.23
C ARG A 141 -13.32 -13.84 -7.96
N VAL A 142 -13.47 -13.82 -9.29
CA VAL A 142 -13.45 -12.59 -10.09
C VAL A 142 -14.58 -11.65 -9.66
N ILE A 143 -15.82 -12.15 -9.59
CA ILE A 143 -16.98 -11.32 -9.21
C ILE A 143 -16.84 -10.78 -7.78
N ASN A 144 -16.42 -11.62 -6.82
CA ASN A 144 -16.20 -11.15 -5.44
C ASN A 144 -15.03 -10.16 -5.32
N GLY A 145 -14.01 -10.26 -6.18
CA GLY A 145 -12.93 -9.30 -6.26
C GLY A 145 -13.43 -7.92 -6.66
N GLU A 146 -14.28 -7.84 -7.70
CA GLU A 146 -14.89 -6.57 -8.16
C GLU A 146 -15.82 -5.96 -7.10
N ARG A 147 -16.55 -6.78 -6.34
CA ARG A 147 -17.46 -6.28 -5.28
C ARG A 147 -16.75 -5.68 -4.07
N LYS A 148 -15.55 -6.16 -3.72
CA LYS A 148 -14.79 -5.66 -2.55
C LYS A 148 -14.22 -4.25 -2.74
N GLY A 149 -14.18 -3.72 -3.96
CA GLY A 149 -13.70 -2.37 -4.25
C GLY A 149 -14.70 -1.24 -3.95
N LYS A 150 -15.94 -1.56 -3.55
CA LYS A 150 -16.98 -0.60 -3.18
C LYS A 150 -17.30 -0.66 -1.68
N VAL A 151 -16.27 -0.57 -0.83
CA VAL A 151 -16.53 -0.03 0.50
C VAL A 151 -16.67 1.46 0.28
N GLU A 152 -17.90 1.97 0.32
CA GLU A 152 -18.15 3.41 0.37
C GLU A 152 -17.18 4.01 1.41
N PRO A 153 -16.46 5.11 1.11
CA PRO A 153 -15.69 5.78 2.13
C PRO A 153 -16.64 6.01 3.30
N ALA A 154 -16.26 5.53 4.50
CA ALA A 154 -17.05 5.73 5.70
C ALA A 154 -17.44 7.22 5.73
N GLU A 155 -18.74 7.46 5.64
CA GLU A 155 -19.33 8.79 5.64
C GLU A 155 -18.71 9.54 6.82
N ILE A 156 -17.84 10.52 6.55
CA ILE A 156 -17.23 11.34 7.60
C ILE A 156 -18.37 12.21 8.12
N ARG A 157 -19.10 11.71 9.12
CA ARG A 157 -20.31 12.38 9.59
C ARG A 157 -20.01 13.62 10.42
N HIS A 158 -18.81 13.78 10.98
CA HIS A 158 -18.49 14.95 11.80
C HIS A 158 -17.00 15.33 11.67
N LEU A 159 -16.73 16.62 11.49
CA LEU A 159 -15.43 17.26 11.66
C LEU A 159 -15.49 18.00 13.00
N GLU A 160 -14.75 17.52 13.99
CA GLU A 160 -14.54 18.27 15.24
C GLU A 160 -13.46 19.32 14.97
N PHE A 161 -13.88 20.58 14.92
CA PHE A 161 -13.01 21.74 15.08
C PHE A 161 -13.39 22.41 16.40
N GLU A 162 -12.36 22.80 17.16
CA GLU A 162 -12.39 23.42 18.49
C GLU A 162 -13.71 24.15 18.84
N ASP A 163 -14.43 23.59 19.81
CA ASP A 163 -15.45 24.20 20.68
C ASP A 163 -16.63 24.99 20.07
N VAL A 164 -17.02 24.77 18.80
CA VAL A 164 -18.33 25.25 18.31
C VAL A 164 -19.02 24.22 17.40
N SER A 165 -20.07 23.58 17.94
CA SER A 165 -21.02 22.79 17.15
C SER A 165 -21.95 23.72 16.36
N LEU A 166 -21.84 23.72 15.03
CA LEU A 166 -22.84 24.32 14.14
C LEU A 166 -23.65 23.19 13.49
N THR A 167 -24.88 23.03 13.97
CA THR A 167 -25.89 22.16 13.36
C THR A 167 -26.55 22.90 12.20
N GLU A 168 -26.61 22.23 11.05
CA GLU A 168 -27.34 22.46 9.79
C GLU A 168 -28.19 23.75 9.63
N PRO A 169 -28.05 24.51 8.52
CA PRO A 169 -28.97 25.58 8.20
C PRO A 169 -30.35 25.03 7.82
N VAL A 170 -31.37 25.54 8.50
CA VAL A 170 -32.79 25.31 8.22
C VAL A 170 -33.14 25.89 6.85
N ASP A 171 -33.83 25.10 6.03
CA ASP A 171 -34.43 25.50 4.75
C ASP A 171 -35.34 26.73 4.91
N ILE A 172 -35.12 27.77 4.09
CA ILE A 172 -36.12 28.81 3.77
C ILE A 172 -36.25 28.88 2.24
#